data_AF-A0A6B0XZK2-F1
#
_entry.id   AF-A0A6B0XZK2-F1
#
_cell.length_a   1.000
_cell.length_b   1.000
_cell.length_c   1.000
_cell.angle_alpha   90.00
_cell.angle_beta   90.00
_cell.angle_gamma   90.00
#
_symmetry.space_group_name_H-M   'P 1'
#
loop_
_entity.id
_entity.type
_entity.pdbx_description
1 polymer ?
#
loop_
_entity_poly.entity_id
_entity_poly.type
_entity_poly.pdbx_seq_one_letter_code
_entity_poly.pdbx_strand_id
1 'polypeptide(L)'
;MKDDGGRVLIEGWYDTADPLGAEEMAALEAMPSIDDDLKREMGLAWTEGEPETLSERILLPALNIRGLTSGNTGALARNVIPNTAVAALGIRLVKGNEAAHLRQLVIDHIERQGFHVVSEDPDMETRLRYPRIAKVTSGGGYPAARTEMGNPFVQEIIAAGSAAADRAFGPGSLVLAPGLGGTLPLYLFTDVAGKPAVNVPVANHDNNQHAPDENLRIANLWYAIDLYAALLTMPIQAY
;
A
#
# COMPACT_ATOMS: atom_id res chain seq x y z
N MET A 1 -7.13 8.41 15.82
CA MET A 1 -6.88 7.14 15.08
C MET A 1 -5.41 6.93 14.76
N LYS A 2 -4.62 7.98 14.45
CA LYS A 2 -3.16 7.89 14.31
C LYS A 2 -2.48 8.81 15.33
N ASP A 3 -1.21 8.54 15.65
CA ASP A 3 -0.34 9.51 16.33
C ASP A 3 0.35 10.45 15.32
N ASP A 4 1.13 11.41 15.85
CA ASP A 4 1.87 12.40 15.05
C ASP A 4 2.98 11.77 14.19
N GLY A 5 3.44 10.55 14.53
CA GLY A 5 4.38 9.75 13.73
C GLY A 5 3.70 8.91 12.64
N GLY A 6 2.38 8.99 12.53
CA GLY A 6 1.57 8.26 11.56
C GLY A 6 1.33 6.79 11.91
N ARG A 7 1.67 6.34 13.12
CA ARG A 7 1.31 4.99 13.58
C ARG A 7 -0.19 4.93 13.85
N VAL A 8 -0.85 3.87 13.40
CA VAL A 8 -2.26 3.66 13.64
C VAL A 8 -2.45 3.16 15.08
N LEU A 9 -3.28 3.85 15.84
CA LEU A 9 -3.55 3.60 17.27
C LEU A 9 -4.81 2.75 17.50
N ILE A 10 -5.39 2.21 16.43
CA ILE A 10 -6.53 1.30 16.52
C ILE A 10 -6.03 -0.02 17.10
N GLU A 11 -6.63 -0.45 18.20
CA GLU A 11 -6.31 -1.73 18.84
C GLU A 11 -6.51 -2.90 17.85
N GLY A 12 -5.56 -3.82 17.82
CA GLY A 12 -5.54 -4.97 16.91
C GLY A 12 -5.08 -4.67 15.47
N TRP A 13 -4.74 -3.42 15.15
CA TRP A 13 -4.47 -3.01 13.76
C TRP A 13 -3.34 -3.78 13.08
N TYR A 14 -2.31 -4.17 13.82
CA TYR A 14 -1.11 -4.80 13.28
C TYR A 14 -1.07 -6.32 13.48
N ASP A 15 -2.05 -6.89 14.19
CA ASP A 15 -1.99 -8.27 14.70
C ASP A 15 -2.06 -9.34 13.60
N THR A 16 -2.63 -8.99 12.45
CA THR A 16 -2.83 -9.90 11.30
C THR A 16 -1.83 -9.66 10.18
N ALA A 17 -0.84 -8.78 10.34
CA ALA A 17 0.18 -8.60 9.32
C ALA A 17 1.16 -9.79 9.35
N ASP A 18 1.30 -10.48 8.23
CA ASP A 18 2.22 -11.62 8.11
C ASP A 18 3.66 -11.15 8.29
N PRO A 19 4.44 -11.80 9.19
CA PRO A 19 5.84 -11.45 9.40
C PRO A 19 6.66 -11.67 8.13
N LEU A 20 7.79 -10.96 8.04
CA LEU A 20 8.77 -11.14 6.99
C LEU A 20 9.66 -12.35 7.30
N GLY A 21 9.99 -13.14 6.27
CA GLY A 21 11.00 -14.19 6.35
C GLY A 21 12.41 -13.61 6.28
N ALA A 22 13.42 -14.49 6.37
CA ALA A 22 14.81 -14.07 6.39
C ALA A 22 15.24 -13.42 5.06
N GLU A 23 14.78 -13.95 3.94
CA GLU A 23 15.05 -13.45 2.60
C GLU A 23 14.37 -12.09 2.36
N GLU A 24 13.14 -11.90 2.84
CA GLU A 24 12.49 -10.59 2.77
C GLU A 24 13.19 -9.55 3.64
N MET A 25 13.60 -9.91 4.85
CA MET A 25 14.35 -9.01 5.74
C MET A 25 15.68 -8.59 5.11
N ALA A 26 16.43 -9.54 4.55
CA ALA A 26 17.69 -9.24 3.86
C ALA A 26 17.49 -8.33 2.65
N ALA A 27 16.42 -8.54 1.87
CA ALA A 27 16.07 -7.68 0.75
C ALA A 27 15.68 -6.27 1.21
N LEU A 28 14.92 -6.16 2.30
CA LEU A 28 14.53 -4.88 2.91
C LEU A 28 15.74 -4.09 3.41
N GLU A 29 16.68 -4.76 4.10
CA GLU A 29 17.91 -4.14 4.59
C GLU A 29 18.83 -3.68 3.45
N ALA A 30 18.79 -4.37 2.30
CA ALA A 30 19.55 -4.02 1.11
C ALA A 30 18.88 -2.93 0.24
N MET A 31 17.67 -2.47 0.59
CA MET A 31 16.99 -1.43 -0.17
C MET A 31 17.81 -0.12 -0.18
N PRO A 32 17.89 0.56 -1.33
CA PRO A 32 18.57 1.85 -1.39
C PRO A 32 17.85 2.88 -0.53
N SER A 33 18.61 3.74 0.15
CA SER A 33 18.04 4.87 0.90
C SER A 33 17.56 5.93 -0.09
N ILE A 34 16.23 6.05 -0.24
CA ILE A 34 15.58 6.94 -1.22
C ILE A 34 14.73 8.04 -0.57
N ASP A 35 14.49 7.97 0.74
CA ASP A 35 13.53 8.84 1.44
C ASP A 35 13.88 10.32 1.34
N ASP A 36 15.15 10.70 1.49
CA ASP A 36 15.59 12.10 1.39
C ASP A 36 15.49 12.64 -0.04
N ASP A 37 15.78 11.81 -1.03
CA ASP A 37 15.65 12.18 -2.44
C ASP A 37 14.19 12.33 -2.83
N LEU A 38 13.31 11.42 -2.40
CA LEU A 38 11.86 11.52 -2.60
C LEU A 38 11.26 12.74 -1.88
N LYS A 39 11.69 13.03 -0.64
CA LYS A 39 11.27 14.25 0.07
C LYS A 39 11.66 15.49 -0.72
N ARG A 40 12.88 15.55 -1.25
CA ARG A 40 13.34 16.67 -2.08
C ARG A 40 12.55 16.78 -3.38
N GLU A 41 12.33 15.67 -4.07
CA GLU A 41 11.59 15.62 -5.35
C GLU A 41 10.13 16.07 -5.17
N MET A 42 9.48 15.63 -4.10
CA MET A 42 8.07 15.95 -3.80
C MET A 42 7.89 17.26 -3.05
N GLY A 43 8.97 17.97 -2.71
CA GLY A 43 8.92 19.23 -1.97
C GLY A 43 8.42 19.09 -0.52
N LEU A 44 8.71 17.95 0.11
CA LEU A 44 8.29 17.62 1.47
C LEU A 44 9.40 17.96 2.47
N ALA A 45 9.06 18.77 3.48
CA ALA A 45 9.95 19.03 4.61
C ALA A 45 9.97 17.88 5.63
N TRP A 46 8.93 17.06 5.64
CA TRP A 46 8.70 15.98 6.61
C TRP A 46 7.71 14.96 6.04
N THR A 47 7.83 13.71 6.47
CA THR A 47 6.89 12.62 6.18
C THR A 47 6.45 11.96 7.47
N GLU A 48 5.20 11.47 7.51
CA GLU A 48 4.80 10.59 8.59
C GLU A 48 5.67 9.32 8.55
N GLY A 49 6.46 9.11 9.59
CA GLY A 49 7.03 7.80 9.80
C GLY A 49 8.43 7.59 10.23
N GLU A 50 9.13 8.66 10.53
CA GLU A 50 10.42 8.52 11.16
C GLU A 50 10.29 7.75 12.48
N PRO A 51 11.22 6.80 12.76
CA PRO A 51 12.48 6.56 12.05
C PRO A 51 12.41 5.53 10.91
N GLU A 52 11.26 4.94 10.60
CA GLU A 52 11.15 3.91 9.56
C GLU A 52 11.25 4.52 8.14
N THR A 53 11.93 3.80 7.26
CA THR A 53 12.01 4.10 5.82
C THR A 53 10.69 3.83 5.11
N LEU A 54 10.48 4.45 3.95
CA LEU A 54 9.32 4.17 3.10
C LEU A 54 9.18 2.67 2.80
N SER A 55 10.29 1.98 2.54
CA SER A 55 10.31 0.55 2.23
C SER A 55 9.84 -0.33 3.39
N GLU A 56 10.13 0.05 4.63
CA GLU A 56 9.59 -0.63 5.82
C GLU A 56 8.10 -0.37 5.97
N ARG A 57 7.67 0.88 5.73
CA ARG A 57 6.28 1.30 5.96
C ARG A 57 5.28 0.72 4.98
N ILE A 58 5.66 0.53 3.72
CA ILE A 58 4.79 -0.13 2.73
C ILE A 58 4.50 -1.61 3.06
N LEU A 59 5.27 -2.20 3.98
CA LEU A 59 5.06 -3.57 4.48
C LEU A 59 4.15 -3.63 5.72
N LEU A 60 3.61 -2.49 6.15
CA LEU A 60 2.64 -2.38 7.23
C LEU A 60 1.28 -1.88 6.72
N PRO A 61 0.17 -2.27 7.36
CA PRO A 61 -1.15 -1.74 7.02
C PRO A 61 -1.24 -0.25 7.37
N ALA A 62 -1.79 0.55 6.45
CA ALA A 62 -1.90 2.00 6.62
C ALA A 62 -3.36 2.48 6.59
N LEU A 63 -3.64 3.55 7.33
CA LEU A 63 -4.93 4.25 7.34
C LEU A 63 -4.73 5.68 6.86
N ASN A 64 -5.44 6.06 5.79
CA ASN A 64 -5.29 7.35 5.12
C ASN A 64 -6.61 8.10 5.01
N ILE A 65 -6.58 9.43 5.10
CA ILE A 65 -7.71 10.29 4.72
C ILE A 65 -7.53 10.62 3.24
N ARG A 66 -8.41 10.09 2.38
CA ARG A 66 -8.41 10.35 0.92
C ARG A 66 -9.19 11.61 0.55
N GLY A 67 -10.06 12.06 1.44
CA GLY A 67 -10.84 13.28 1.26
C GLY A 67 -11.53 13.65 2.56
N LEU A 68 -11.69 14.96 2.78
CA LEU A 68 -12.41 15.52 3.92
C LEU A 68 -13.23 16.71 3.42
N THR A 69 -14.51 16.75 3.78
CA THR A 69 -15.39 17.87 3.43
C THR A 69 -16.33 18.22 4.58
N SER A 70 -16.53 19.51 4.82
CA SER A 70 -17.55 20.04 5.73
C SER A 70 -17.79 21.52 5.43
N GLY A 71 -19.04 21.90 5.19
CA GLY A 71 -19.40 23.27 4.85
C GLY A 71 -18.74 23.79 3.57
N ASN A 72 -18.83 25.10 3.37
CA ASN A 72 -18.23 25.79 2.23
C ASN A 72 -17.04 26.66 2.68
N THR A 73 -16.02 26.77 1.83
CA THR A 73 -14.82 27.60 2.07
C THR A 73 -14.67 28.69 1.02
N GLY A 74 -13.73 29.62 1.25
CA GLY A 74 -13.41 30.71 0.30
C GLY A 74 -14.60 31.61 -0.01
N ALA A 75 -14.80 31.94 -1.29
CA ALA A 75 -15.89 32.81 -1.73
C ALA A 75 -17.31 32.24 -1.44
N LEU A 76 -17.41 30.93 -1.20
CA LEU A 76 -18.67 30.26 -0.88
C LEU A 76 -18.93 30.17 0.64
N ALA A 77 -18.02 30.68 1.47
CA ALA A 77 -18.16 30.66 2.93
C ALA A 77 -19.46 31.33 3.40
N ARG A 78 -20.06 30.78 4.46
CA ARG A 78 -21.31 31.25 5.08
C ARG A 78 -21.20 31.11 6.60
N ASN A 79 -21.86 32.00 7.33
CA ASN A 79 -21.99 31.93 8.79
C ASN A 79 -23.04 30.88 9.19
N VAL A 80 -22.79 29.62 8.86
CA VAL A 80 -23.69 28.48 9.11
C VAL A 80 -22.92 27.38 9.84
N ILE A 81 -23.61 26.66 10.71
CA ILE A 81 -23.07 25.44 11.32
C ILE A 81 -23.30 24.30 10.33
N PRO A 82 -22.24 23.67 9.77
CA PRO A 82 -22.41 22.52 8.89
C PRO A 82 -23.15 21.40 9.61
N ASN A 83 -24.14 20.80 8.96
CA ASN A 83 -24.89 19.69 9.52
C ASN A 83 -24.17 18.34 9.35
N THR A 84 -23.11 18.28 8.53
CA THR A 84 -22.29 17.08 8.30
C THR A 84 -20.81 17.44 8.11
N ALA A 85 -19.96 16.46 8.43
CA ALA A 85 -18.57 16.39 8.00
C ALA A 85 -18.34 14.96 7.50
N VAL A 86 -17.71 14.83 6.33
CA VAL A 86 -17.50 13.54 5.68
C VAL A 86 -16.00 13.35 5.43
N ALA A 87 -15.46 12.24 5.92
CA ALA A 87 -14.10 11.79 5.62
C ALA A 87 -14.17 10.50 4.80
N ALA A 88 -13.45 10.45 3.68
CA ALA A 88 -13.23 9.23 2.93
C ALA A 88 -11.94 8.57 3.42
N LEU A 89 -12.07 7.45 4.14
CA LEU A 89 -10.90 6.70 4.62
C LEU A 89 -10.41 5.70 3.56
N GLY A 90 -9.11 5.46 3.52
CA GLY A 90 -8.47 4.41 2.74
C GLY A 90 -7.65 3.50 3.64
N ILE A 91 -7.86 2.19 3.53
CA ILE A 91 -7.08 1.18 4.24
C ILE A 91 -6.15 0.53 3.22
N ARG A 92 -4.84 0.57 3.45
CA ARG A 92 -3.86 -0.24 2.73
C ARG A 92 -3.67 -1.54 3.51
N LEU A 93 -3.79 -2.65 2.80
CA LEU A 93 -3.66 -3.99 3.34
C LEU A 93 -2.28 -4.54 3.02
N VAL A 94 -1.76 -5.38 3.90
CA VAL A 94 -0.59 -6.22 3.66
C VAL A 94 -0.96 -7.69 3.81
N LYS A 95 -0.07 -8.61 3.41
CA LYS A 95 -0.34 -10.05 3.49
C LYS A 95 -0.76 -10.43 4.92
N GLY A 96 -1.75 -11.31 5.04
CA GLY A 96 -2.37 -11.71 6.30
C GLY A 96 -3.59 -10.88 6.70
N ASN A 97 -3.72 -9.64 6.20
CA ASN A 97 -4.88 -8.81 6.51
C ASN A 97 -6.13 -9.23 5.73
N GLU A 98 -7.28 -9.24 6.42
CA GLU A 98 -8.59 -9.27 5.78
C GLU A 98 -9.22 -7.88 5.76
N ALA A 99 -9.73 -7.48 4.59
CA ALA A 99 -10.39 -6.19 4.41
C ALA A 99 -11.57 -6.00 5.37
N ALA A 100 -12.36 -7.05 5.60
CA ALA A 100 -13.49 -7.00 6.53
C ALA A 100 -13.05 -6.78 7.98
N HIS A 101 -11.99 -7.46 8.40
CA HIS A 101 -11.46 -7.35 9.75
C HIS A 101 -10.96 -5.94 10.06
N LEU A 102 -10.07 -5.37 9.23
CA LEU A 102 -9.54 -4.03 9.47
C LEU A 102 -10.63 -2.94 9.41
N ARG A 103 -11.64 -3.09 8.56
CA ARG A 103 -12.81 -2.19 8.57
C ARG A 103 -13.57 -2.26 9.88
N GLN A 104 -13.77 -3.46 10.42
CA GLN A 104 -14.46 -3.63 11.69
C GLN A 104 -13.67 -2.97 12.83
N LEU A 105 -12.34 -3.10 12.85
CA LEU A 105 -11.51 -2.41 13.83
C LEU A 105 -11.67 -0.88 13.79
N VAL A 106 -11.84 -0.29 12.60
CA VAL A 106 -12.15 1.15 12.47
C VAL A 106 -13.51 1.48 13.08
N ILE A 107 -14.55 0.69 12.77
CA ILE A 107 -15.90 0.88 13.30
C ILE A 107 -15.89 0.79 14.82
N ASP A 108 -15.30 -0.27 15.36
CA ASP A 108 -15.20 -0.50 16.80
C ASP A 108 -14.43 0.64 17.49
N HIS A 109 -13.40 1.19 16.83
CA HIS A 109 -12.68 2.35 17.36
C HIS A 109 -13.57 3.59 17.40
N ILE A 110 -14.37 3.85 16.36
CA ILE A 110 -15.32 4.97 16.32
C ILE A 110 -16.34 4.84 17.47
N GLU A 111 -16.87 3.64 17.69
CA GLU A 111 -17.79 3.35 18.79
C GLU A 111 -17.14 3.58 20.16
N ARG A 112 -15.89 3.13 20.34
CA ARG A 112 -15.09 3.38 21.56
C ARG A 112 -14.81 4.86 21.81
N GLN A 113 -14.81 5.71 20.79
CA GLN A 113 -14.75 7.17 20.94
C GLN A 113 -16.10 7.80 21.36
N GLY A 114 -17.13 6.98 21.58
CA GLY A 114 -18.45 7.38 22.07
C GLY A 114 -19.43 7.80 20.96
N PHE A 115 -19.18 7.42 19.71
CA PHE A 115 -20.12 7.64 18.61
C PHE A 115 -21.10 6.47 18.51
N HIS A 116 -22.37 6.77 18.28
CA HIS A 116 -23.32 5.78 17.79
C HIS A 116 -23.13 5.61 16.28
N VAL A 117 -22.69 4.42 15.86
CA VAL A 117 -22.43 4.14 14.44
C VAL A 117 -23.72 3.66 13.76
N VAL A 118 -24.00 4.21 12.59
CA VAL A 118 -25.14 3.83 11.73
C VAL A 118 -24.66 3.60 10.30
N SER A 119 -25.39 2.80 9.51
CA SER A 119 -25.09 2.57 8.09
C SER A 119 -25.84 3.50 7.14
N GLU A 120 -26.97 4.06 7.59
CA GLU A 120 -27.85 4.93 6.82
C GLU A 120 -27.91 6.35 7.42
N ASP A 121 -28.54 7.29 6.71
CA ASP A 121 -28.75 8.63 7.25
C ASP A 121 -29.63 8.55 8.52
N PRO A 122 -29.18 9.15 9.65
CA PRO A 122 -29.92 9.05 10.90
C PRO A 122 -31.21 9.86 10.83
N ASP A 123 -32.31 9.23 11.23
CA ASP A 123 -33.61 9.89 11.36
C ASP A 123 -33.67 10.84 12.56
N MET A 124 -34.80 11.53 12.72
CA MET A 124 -34.98 12.49 13.81
C MET A 124 -34.90 11.83 15.19
N GLU A 125 -35.42 10.61 15.35
CA GLU A 125 -35.40 9.89 16.62
C GLU A 125 -33.97 9.54 17.03
N THR A 126 -33.17 9.01 16.10
CA THR A 126 -31.76 8.69 16.31
C THR A 126 -30.98 9.94 16.69
N ARG A 127 -31.20 11.06 15.99
CA ARG A 127 -30.55 12.36 16.25
C ARG A 127 -30.91 12.97 17.60
N LEU A 128 -32.13 12.72 18.09
CA LEU A 128 -32.54 13.16 19.43
C LEU A 128 -32.03 12.24 20.55
N ARG A 129 -31.78 10.96 20.24
CA ARG A 129 -31.32 9.95 21.21
C ARG A 129 -29.81 9.99 21.45
N TYR A 130 -29.01 10.17 20.40
CA TYR A 130 -27.56 10.04 20.48
C TYR A 130 -26.85 11.38 20.20
N PRO A 131 -26.00 11.87 21.13
CA PRO A 131 -25.32 13.17 20.97
C PRO A 131 -24.18 13.13 19.94
N ARG A 132 -23.66 11.94 19.61
CA ARG A 132 -22.60 11.71 18.63
C ARG A 132 -23.03 10.59 17.71
N ILE A 133 -23.15 10.86 16.43
CA ILE A 133 -23.54 9.88 15.42
C ILE A 133 -22.50 9.90 14.31
N ALA A 134 -22.05 8.73 13.90
CA ALA A 134 -21.19 8.56 12.73
C ALA A 134 -21.88 7.62 11.75
N LYS A 135 -22.21 8.12 10.56
CA LYS A 135 -22.60 7.24 9.45
C LYS A 135 -21.34 6.65 8.84
N VAL A 136 -21.21 5.33 8.88
CA VAL A 136 -20.10 4.61 8.27
C VAL A 136 -20.64 3.76 7.13
N THR A 137 -20.22 4.10 5.91
CA THR A 137 -20.43 3.25 4.73
C THR A 137 -19.09 2.73 4.25
N SER A 138 -19.07 1.51 3.73
CA SER A 138 -17.84 0.87 3.27
C SER A 138 -18.01 0.17 1.93
N GLY A 139 -16.97 0.21 1.11
CA GLY A 139 -16.87 -0.58 -0.12
C GLY A 139 -16.20 -1.95 0.09
N GLY A 140 -16.05 -2.68 -1.00
CA GLY A 140 -15.27 -3.91 -1.06
C GLY A 140 -13.77 -3.68 -0.90
N GLY A 141 -13.03 -4.78 -0.96
CA GLY A 141 -11.58 -4.83 -0.94
C GLY A 141 -11.14 -6.27 -1.19
N TYR A 142 -9.90 -6.47 -1.59
CA TYR A 142 -9.34 -7.81 -1.77
C TYR A 142 -8.02 -7.92 -1.00
N PRO A 143 -7.64 -9.14 -0.56
CA PRO A 143 -6.40 -9.35 0.19
C PRO A 143 -5.17 -8.88 -0.57
N ALA A 144 -4.18 -8.37 0.16
CA ALA A 144 -2.86 -8.16 -0.39
C ALA A 144 -2.15 -9.51 -0.56
N ALA A 145 -1.36 -9.64 -1.61
CA ALA A 145 -0.60 -10.85 -1.89
C ALA A 145 0.90 -10.56 -1.84
N ARG A 146 1.65 -11.48 -1.23
CA ARG A 146 3.12 -11.52 -1.25
C ARG A 146 3.54 -12.97 -1.39
N THR A 147 4.32 -13.26 -2.43
CA THR A 147 4.99 -14.55 -2.59
C THR A 147 6.28 -14.53 -1.77
N GLU A 148 6.54 -15.61 -1.04
CA GLU A 148 7.77 -15.74 -0.23
C GLU A 148 9.00 -15.73 -1.13
N MET A 149 10.00 -14.94 -0.75
CA MET A 149 11.23 -14.80 -1.51
C MET A 149 12.07 -16.08 -1.46
N GLY A 150 11.99 -16.86 -0.36
CA GLY A 150 12.62 -18.17 -0.24
C GLY A 150 12.02 -19.27 -1.13
N ASN A 151 10.93 -18.99 -1.86
CA ASN A 151 10.33 -19.96 -2.79
C ASN A 151 11.33 -20.34 -3.91
N PRO A 152 11.55 -21.64 -4.21
CA PRO A 152 12.52 -22.07 -5.22
C PRO A 152 12.33 -21.41 -6.60
N PHE A 153 11.08 -21.26 -7.05
CA PHE A 153 10.78 -20.59 -8.32
C PHE A 153 11.12 -19.10 -8.29
N VAL A 154 10.92 -18.45 -7.13
CA VAL A 154 11.30 -17.03 -6.95
C VAL A 154 12.82 -16.88 -6.93
N GLN A 155 13.55 -17.82 -6.31
CA GLN A 155 15.02 -17.82 -6.33
C GLN A 155 15.59 -17.94 -7.75
N GLU A 156 14.95 -18.72 -8.63
CA GLU A 156 15.33 -18.77 -10.05
C GLU A 156 15.10 -17.44 -10.77
N ILE A 157 13.94 -16.79 -10.52
CA ILE A 157 13.64 -15.47 -11.05
C ILE A 157 14.69 -14.45 -10.58
N ILE A 158 15.05 -14.47 -9.30
CA ILE A 158 16.08 -13.59 -8.73
C ILE A 158 17.42 -13.85 -9.41
N ALA A 159 17.83 -15.11 -9.58
CA ALA A 159 19.10 -15.44 -10.23
C ALA A 159 19.16 -14.95 -11.70
N ALA A 160 18.09 -15.18 -12.46
CA ALA A 160 18.00 -14.73 -13.85
C ALA A 160 17.94 -13.19 -13.96
N GLY A 161 17.16 -12.55 -13.09
CA GLY A 161 17.06 -11.10 -12.99
C GLY A 161 18.40 -10.45 -12.62
N SER A 162 19.12 -11.02 -11.66
CA SER A 162 20.44 -10.53 -11.23
C SER A 162 21.44 -10.62 -12.37
N ALA A 163 21.47 -11.74 -13.12
CA ALA A 163 22.34 -11.86 -14.28
C ALA A 163 22.01 -10.84 -15.40
N ALA A 164 20.74 -10.51 -15.59
CA ALA A 164 20.32 -9.48 -16.54
C ALA A 164 20.70 -8.06 -16.08
N ALA A 165 20.40 -7.73 -14.81
CA ALA A 165 20.74 -6.45 -14.21
C ALA A 165 22.26 -6.23 -14.21
N ASP A 166 23.03 -7.22 -13.78
CA ASP A 166 24.49 -7.14 -13.71
C ASP A 166 25.13 -6.86 -15.06
N ARG A 167 24.58 -7.44 -16.15
CA ARG A 167 25.02 -7.15 -17.51
C ARG A 167 24.72 -5.73 -17.96
N ALA A 168 23.59 -5.17 -17.53
CA ALA A 168 23.13 -3.85 -17.96
C ALA A 168 23.72 -2.71 -17.13
N PHE A 169 23.83 -2.89 -15.81
CA PHE A 169 24.11 -1.83 -14.84
C PHE A 169 25.28 -2.13 -13.90
N GLY A 170 25.90 -3.31 -14.02
CA GLY A 170 27.04 -3.74 -13.20
C GLY A 170 26.63 -4.58 -11.98
N PRO A 171 27.61 -5.25 -11.33
CA PRO A 171 27.36 -6.23 -10.28
C PRO A 171 26.53 -5.70 -9.11
N GLY A 172 25.50 -6.46 -8.70
CA GLY A 172 24.65 -6.14 -7.55
C GLY A 172 23.62 -5.04 -7.83
N SER A 173 23.26 -4.83 -9.10
CA SER A 173 22.36 -3.74 -9.50
C SER A 173 20.87 -4.08 -9.41
N LEU A 174 20.51 -5.37 -9.24
CA LEU A 174 19.12 -5.75 -9.03
C LEU A 174 18.66 -5.33 -7.63
N VAL A 175 17.60 -4.52 -7.57
CA VAL A 175 16.90 -4.20 -6.32
C VAL A 175 15.78 -5.20 -6.11
N LEU A 176 15.75 -5.82 -4.93
CA LEU A 176 14.70 -6.74 -4.52
C LEU A 176 13.82 -6.06 -3.47
N ALA A 177 12.51 -6.02 -3.71
CA ALA A 177 11.55 -5.45 -2.78
C ALA A 177 10.57 -6.54 -2.30
N PRO A 178 10.43 -6.75 -0.97
CA PRO A 178 9.45 -7.72 -0.43
C PRO A 178 8.00 -7.39 -0.75
N GLY A 179 7.71 -6.13 -1.04
CA GLY A 179 6.38 -5.63 -1.35
C GLY A 179 6.45 -4.26 -2.01
N LEU A 180 5.35 -3.87 -2.66
CA LEU A 180 5.17 -2.57 -3.29
C LEU A 180 3.85 -1.97 -2.81
N GLY A 181 3.76 -0.64 -2.67
CA GLY A 181 2.55 0.04 -2.19
C GLY A 181 1.37 0.06 -3.18
N GLY A 182 1.58 -0.43 -4.40
CA GLY A 182 0.56 -0.55 -5.44
C GLY A 182 -0.49 -1.62 -5.13
N THR A 183 -1.54 -1.67 -5.94
CA THR A 183 -2.65 -2.62 -5.74
C THR A 183 -2.92 -3.33 -7.05
N LEU A 184 -2.69 -4.64 -7.07
CA LEU A 184 -2.94 -5.56 -8.18
C LEU A 184 -3.69 -6.78 -7.62
N PRO A 185 -4.62 -7.39 -8.36
CA PRO A 185 -5.42 -8.53 -7.89
C PRO A 185 -4.61 -9.85 -7.90
N LEU A 186 -3.40 -9.83 -7.35
CA LEU A 186 -2.47 -10.97 -7.36
C LEU A 186 -2.94 -12.13 -6.49
N TYR A 187 -3.87 -11.90 -5.55
CA TYR A 187 -4.53 -12.95 -4.76
C TYR A 187 -5.25 -13.99 -5.65
N LEU A 188 -5.66 -13.62 -6.87
CA LEU A 188 -6.21 -14.57 -7.84
C LEU A 188 -5.18 -15.63 -8.28
N PHE A 189 -3.90 -15.29 -8.25
CA PHE A 189 -2.83 -16.24 -8.54
C PHE A 189 -2.39 -16.98 -7.28
N THR A 190 -2.11 -16.25 -6.20
CA THR A 190 -1.56 -16.85 -4.97
C THR A 190 -2.58 -17.71 -4.23
N ASP A 191 -3.81 -17.20 -4.05
CA ASP A 191 -4.79 -17.81 -3.14
C ASP A 191 -5.79 -18.67 -3.91
N VAL A 192 -6.20 -18.23 -5.10
CA VAL A 192 -7.17 -18.96 -5.93
C VAL A 192 -6.48 -20.03 -6.78
N ALA A 193 -5.40 -19.68 -7.50
CA ALA A 193 -4.68 -20.64 -8.34
C ALA A 193 -3.58 -21.43 -7.59
N GLY A 194 -3.21 -21.02 -6.39
CA GLY A 194 -2.12 -21.65 -5.62
C GLY A 194 -0.76 -21.52 -6.31
N LYS A 195 -0.54 -20.44 -7.08
CA LYS A 195 0.69 -20.20 -7.85
C LYS A 195 1.40 -18.94 -7.37
N PRO A 196 2.75 -18.95 -7.30
CA PRO A 196 3.52 -17.77 -6.98
C PRO A 196 3.28 -16.66 -8.02
N ALA A 197 3.26 -15.42 -7.56
CA ALA A 197 3.18 -14.23 -8.40
C ALA A 197 4.28 -13.25 -8.02
N VAL A 198 5.08 -12.84 -9.02
CA VAL A 198 6.21 -11.92 -8.86
C VAL A 198 5.98 -10.72 -9.77
N ASN A 199 6.12 -9.52 -9.20
CA ASN A 199 6.10 -8.28 -9.97
C ASN A 199 7.51 -7.98 -10.48
N VAL A 200 7.64 -7.71 -11.77
CA VAL A 200 8.90 -7.29 -12.40
C VAL A 200 8.69 -5.90 -12.99
N PRO A 201 8.78 -4.83 -12.19
CA PRO A 201 8.54 -3.48 -12.66
C PRO A 201 9.68 -3.04 -13.59
N VAL A 202 9.32 -2.42 -14.71
CA VAL A 202 10.30 -1.88 -15.68
C VAL A 202 10.13 -0.38 -15.91
N ALA A 203 9.02 0.20 -15.47
CA ALA A 203 8.83 1.64 -15.56
C ALA A 203 9.75 2.40 -14.58
N ASN A 204 10.17 3.60 -14.98
CA ASN A 204 10.87 4.53 -14.10
C ASN A 204 9.99 5.01 -12.94
N HIS A 205 10.57 5.47 -11.84
CA HIS A 205 9.80 5.87 -10.64
C HIS A 205 8.91 7.09 -10.88
N ASP A 206 9.34 7.98 -11.78
CA ASP A 206 8.69 9.21 -12.24
C ASP A 206 7.80 9.00 -13.48
N ASN A 207 7.25 7.80 -13.66
CA ASN A 207 6.46 7.43 -14.84
C ASN A 207 5.05 8.05 -14.90
N ASN A 208 4.55 8.67 -13.83
CA ASN A 208 3.22 9.29 -13.75
C ASN A 208 2.04 8.37 -14.11
N GLN A 209 2.09 7.08 -13.74
CA GLN A 209 0.97 6.14 -13.91
C GLN A 209 -0.35 6.76 -13.41
N HIS A 210 -1.37 6.76 -14.28
CA HIS A 210 -2.69 7.35 -14.02
C HIS A 210 -2.73 8.88 -13.86
N ALA A 211 -1.67 9.60 -14.26
CA ALA A 211 -1.58 11.04 -14.21
C ALA A 211 -1.18 11.63 -15.59
N PRO A 212 -1.30 12.95 -15.80
CA PRO A 212 -0.76 13.59 -16.99
C PRO A 212 0.73 13.32 -17.17
N ASP A 213 1.19 13.32 -18.42
CA ASP A 213 2.58 13.06 -18.80
C ASP A 213 3.09 11.68 -18.33
N GLU A 214 2.21 10.68 -18.39
CA GLU A 214 2.59 9.26 -18.21
C GLU A 214 3.67 8.89 -19.24
N ASN A 215 4.81 8.36 -18.77
CA ASN A 215 6.02 8.20 -19.56
C ASN A 215 6.81 6.93 -19.23
N LEU A 216 7.67 6.52 -20.16
CA LEU A 216 8.64 5.44 -19.99
C LEU A 216 9.97 5.85 -20.59
N ARG A 217 11.07 5.72 -19.83
CA ARG A 217 12.42 5.90 -20.37
C ARG A 217 12.72 4.82 -21.42
N ILE A 218 13.20 5.22 -22.60
CA ILE A 218 13.50 4.28 -23.70
C ILE A 218 14.55 3.24 -23.28
N ALA A 219 15.55 3.62 -22.48
CA ALA A 219 16.53 2.68 -21.94
C ALA A 219 15.88 1.58 -21.07
N ASN A 220 14.85 1.93 -20.28
CA ASN A 220 14.10 0.97 -19.50
C ASN A 220 13.32 -0.02 -20.37
N LEU A 221 12.78 0.43 -21.52
CA LEU A 221 12.11 -0.46 -22.48
C LEU A 221 13.09 -1.51 -23.05
N TRP A 222 14.30 -1.09 -23.44
CA TRP A 222 15.30 -2.02 -23.96
C TRP A 222 15.79 -3.00 -22.89
N TYR A 223 16.08 -2.49 -21.69
CA TYR A 223 16.42 -3.35 -20.56
C TYR A 223 15.29 -4.33 -20.22
N ALA A 224 14.04 -3.90 -20.29
CA ALA A 224 12.89 -4.78 -20.08
C ALA A 224 12.87 -5.95 -21.07
N ILE A 225 13.13 -5.69 -22.36
CA ILE A 225 13.17 -6.74 -23.38
C ILE A 225 14.22 -7.80 -23.02
N ASP A 226 15.44 -7.38 -22.65
CA ASP A 226 16.51 -8.29 -22.26
C ASP A 226 16.21 -9.05 -20.96
N LEU A 227 15.65 -8.35 -19.96
CA LEU A 227 15.25 -8.92 -18.68
C LEU A 227 14.16 -9.99 -18.89
N TYR A 228 13.08 -9.67 -19.59
CA TYR A 228 12.01 -10.62 -19.86
C TYR A 228 12.47 -11.78 -20.73
N ALA A 229 13.40 -11.56 -21.68
CA ALA A 229 14.00 -12.66 -22.43
C ALA A 229 14.75 -13.63 -21.51
N ALA A 230 15.54 -13.12 -20.56
CA ALA A 230 16.22 -13.96 -19.56
C ALA A 230 15.24 -14.72 -18.66
N LEU A 231 14.16 -14.05 -18.19
CA LEU A 231 13.15 -14.67 -17.34
C LEU A 231 12.33 -15.74 -18.08
N LEU A 232 11.93 -15.50 -19.33
CA LEU A 232 11.11 -16.43 -20.11
C LEU A 232 11.91 -17.62 -20.66
N THR A 233 13.24 -17.54 -20.66
CA THR A 233 14.13 -18.62 -21.12
C THR A 233 14.86 -19.32 -19.98
N MET A 234 14.47 -19.07 -18.72
CA MET A 234 14.92 -19.86 -17.58
C MET A 234 14.64 -21.35 -17.83
N PRO A 235 15.56 -22.25 -17.44
CA PRO A 235 15.34 -23.68 -17.59
C PRO A 235 14.07 -24.09 -16.84
N ILE A 236 13.17 -24.80 -17.53
CA ILE A 236 11.96 -25.34 -16.90
C ILE A 236 12.40 -26.44 -15.93
N GLN A 237 12.44 -26.15 -14.64
CA GLN A 237 12.51 -27.18 -13.62
C GLN A 237 11.10 -27.68 -13.32
N ALA A 238 10.92 -29.00 -13.32
CA ALA A 238 9.66 -29.62 -12.90
C ALA A 238 9.56 -29.49 -11.38
N TYR A 239 8.69 -28.61 -10.91
CA TYR A 239 8.30 -28.47 -9.50
C TYR A 239 7.00 -29.20 -9.22
#